data_AF-A0A1M6BUN3-F1
#
_entry.id   AF-A0A1M6BUN3-F1
#
_cell.length_a   1.000
_cell.length_b   1.000
_cell.length_c   1.000
_cell.angle_alpha   90.00
_cell.angle_beta   90.00
_cell.angle_gamma   90.00
#
_symmetry.space_group_name_H-M   'P 1'
#
loop_
_entity.id
_entity.type
_entity.pdbx_description
1 polymer ?
#
loop_
_entity_poly.entity_id
_entity_poly.type
_entity_poly.pdbx_seq_one_letter_code
_entity_poly.pdbx_strand_id
1 'polypeptide(L)' 'MIADYAVKVTRSADTCSPQDVERLREAGLSDEDILGVVGIVTYQNMTTRIMEALSTVD' A
#
# COMPACT_ATOMS: atom_id res chain seq x y z
N MET A 1 -11.18 -4.93 -0.92
CA MET A 1 -11.17 -3.45 -0.82
C MET A 1 -9.83 -2.93 -0.28
N ILE A 2 -9.55 -2.93 1.04
CA ILE A 2 -8.21 -2.57 1.58
C ILE A 2 -7.13 -3.53 1.08
N ALA A 3 -7.38 -4.84 1.15
CA ALA A 3 -6.44 -5.86 0.67
C ALA A 3 -6.17 -5.74 -0.83
N ASP A 4 -7.21 -5.47 -1.64
CA ASP A 4 -7.05 -5.30 -3.09
C ASP A 4 -6.22 -4.05 -3.42
N TYR A 5 -6.47 -2.95 -2.68
CA TYR A 5 -5.67 -1.74 -2.80
C TYR A 5 -4.21 -2.00 -2.41
N ALA A 6 -3.96 -2.70 -1.31
CA ALA A 6 -2.62 -3.09 -0.90
C ALA A 6 -1.91 -3.94 -1.97
N VAL A 7 -2.60 -4.93 -2.54
CA VAL A 7 -2.07 -5.75 -3.65
C VAL A 7 -1.73 -4.89 -4.86
N LYS A 8 -2.61 -3.95 -5.25
CA LYS A 8 -2.37 -3.06 -6.38
C LYS A 8 -1.16 -2.17 -6.14
N VAL A 9 -1.06 -1.52 -4.98
CA VAL A 9 0.10 -0.69 -4.61
C VAL A 9 1.39 -1.51 -4.60
N THR A 10 1.36 -2.76 -4.12
CA THR A 10 2.55 -3.61 -4.09
C THR A 10 3.00 -4.09 -5.47
N ARG A 11 2.07 -4.42 -6.37
CA ARG A 11 2.37 -5.06 -7.66
C ARG A 11 2.45 -4.09 -8.85
N SER A 12 1.74 -2.97 -8.79
CA SER A 12 1.52 -2.08 -9.94
C SER A 12 1.22 -0.65 -9.48
N ALA A 13 2.09 -0.10 -8.62
CA ALA A 13 1.92 1.25 -8.05
C ALA A 13 1.78 2.36 -9.10
N ASP A 14 2.41 2.20 -10.26
CA ASP A 14 2.33 3.09 -11.42
C ASP A 14 0.92 3.18 -12.03
N THR A 15 0.07 2.18 -11.76
CA THR A 15 -1.33 2.13 -12.21
C THR A 15 -2.32 2.62 -11.15
N CYS A 16 -1.85 3.00 -9.96
CA CYS A 16 -2.71 3.59 -8.93
C CYS A 16 -3.23 4.96 -9.38
N SER A 17 -4.47 5.24 -9.03
CA SER A 17 -5.22 6.37 -9.54
C SER A 17 -6.13 6.97 -8.46
N PRO A 18 -6.61 8.22 -8.63
CA PRO A 18 -7.59 8.82 -7.72
C PRO A 18 -8.85 7.97 -7.52
N GLN A 19 -9.26 7.19 -8.52
CA GLN A 19 -10.41 6.29 -8.43
C GLN A 19 -10.21 5.15 -7.43
N ASP A 20 -8.97 4.72 -7.19
CA ASP A 20 -8.70 3.69 -6.18
C ASP A 20 -8.88 4.25 -4.76
N VAL A 21 -8.54 5.51 -4.55
CA VAL A 21 -8.79 6.24 -3.30
C VAL A 21 -10.30 6.44 -3.10
N GLU A 22 -11.03 6.78 -4.16
CA GLU A 22 -12.48 6.97 -4.07
C GLU A 22 -13.21 5.68 -3.68
N ARG A 23 -12.80 4.52 -4.22
CA ARG A 23 -13.35 3.22 -3.80
C ARG A 23 -13.14 2.93 -2.31
N LEU A 24 -12.06 3.43 -1.71
CA LEU A 24 -11.85 3.31 -0.27
C LEU A 24 -12.81 4.22 0.51
N ARG A 25 -13.05 5.44 0.03
CA ARG A 25 -14.05 6.35 0.63
C ARG A 25 -15.47 5.82 0.53
N GLU A 26 -15.86 5.31 -0.64
CA GLU A 26 -17.19 4.70 -0.87
C GLU A 26 -17.46 3.54 0.08
N ALA A 27 -16.40 2.89 0.54
CA ALA A 27 -16.49 1.82 1.52
C ALA A 27 -16.45 2.26 2.98
N GLY A 28 -16.47 3.57 3.23
CA GLY A 28 -16.60 4.18 4.55
C GLY A 28 -15.28 4.51 5.24
N LEU A 29 -14.13 4.41 4.55
CA LEU A 29 -12.86 4.87 5.13
C LEU A 29 -12.80 6.40 5.10
N SER A 30 -12.35 6.99 6.21
CA SER A 30 -11.99 8.40 6.26
C SER A 30 -10.69 8.68 5.50
N ASP A 31 -10.40 9.94 5.18
CA ASP A 31 -9.11 10.32 4.59
C ASP A 31 -7.93 9.96 5.52
N GLU A 32 -8.13 9.97 6.84
CA GLU A 32 -7.13 9.53 7.82
C GLU A 32 -6.87 8.03 7.73
N ASP A 33 -7.93 7.21 7.63
CA ASP A 33 -7.80 5.76 7.44
C ASP A 33 -7.06 5.44 6.13
N ILE A 34 -7.40 6.15 5.05
CA ILE A 34 -6.77 5.97 3.73
C ILE A 34 -5.28 6.31 3.79
N LEU A 35 -4.92 7.43 4.44
CA LEU A 35 -3.52 7.80 4.65
C LEU A 35 -2.79 6.72 5.45
N GLY A 36 -3.42 6.19 6.50
CA GLY A 36 -2.90 5.07 7.29
C GLY A 36 -2.65 3.81 6.46
N VAL A 37 -3.63 3.40 5.65
CA VAL A 37 -3.51 2.24 4.74
C VAL A 37 -2.35 2.43 3.76
N VAL A 38 -2.28 3.57 3.07
CA VAL A 38 -1.20 3.87 2.12
C VAL A 38 0.15 3.85 2.81
N GLY A 39 0.25 4.47 3.99
CA GLY A 39 1.46 4.53 4.79
C GLY A 39 1.97 3.15 5.18
N ILE A 40 1.09 2.30 5.75
CA ILE A 40 1.44 0.94 6.16
C ILE A 40 1.89 0.10 4.97
N VAL A 41 1.14 0.10 3.87
CA VAL A 41 1.48 -0.68 2.67
C VAL A 41 2.83 -0.24 2.09
N THR A 42 3.08 1.07 2.02
CA THR A 42 4.33 1.62 1.51
C THR A 42 5.51 1.28 2.42
N TYR A 43 5.33 1.40 3.73
CA TYR A 43 6.35 1.05 4.73
C TYR A 43 6.73 -0.43 4.65
N GLN A 44 5.75 -1.32 4.54
CA GLN A 44 5.99 -2.76 4.35
C GLN A 44 6.71 -3.02 3.03
N ASN A 45 6.25 -2.42 1.93
CA ASN A 45 6.89 -2.56 0.62
C ASN A 45 8.36 -2.14 0.64
N MET A 46 8.71 -1.04 1.30
CA MET A 46 10.09 -0.59 1.48
C MET A 46 10.87 -1.56 2.38
N THR A 47 10.34 -1.88 3.56
CA THR A 47 11.05 -2.68 4.56
C THR A 47 11.31 -4.10 4.07
N THR A 48 10.32 -4.76 3.47
CA THR A 48 10.50 -6.06 2.84
C THR A 48 11.57 -6.01 1.76
N ARG A 49 11.59 -4.98 0.89
CA ARG A 49 12.63 -4.85 -0.14
C ARG A 49 14.03 -4.65 0.44
N ILE A 50 14.16 -3.85 1.50
CA ILE A 50 15.43 -3.64 2.20
C ILE A 50 15.89 -4.97 2.82
N MET A 51 15.01 -5.63 3.57
CA MET A 51 15.34 -6.89 4.24
C MET A 51 15.72 -7.98 3.24
N GLU A 52 14.96 -8.12 2.14
CA GLU A 52 15.24 -9.11 1.09
C GLU A 52 16.50 -8.80 0.30
N ALA A 53 16.78 -7.52 0.01
CA ALA A 53 18.00 -7.12 -0.68
C ALA A 53 19.25 -7.29 0.20
N LEU A 54 19.09 -7.21 1.52
CA LEU A 54 20.14 -7.40 2.51
C LEU A 54 20.13 -8.81 3.11
N SER A 55 19.24 -9.70 2.64
CA SER A 55 18.97 -11.02 3.23
C SER A 55 20.29 -11.74 3.54
N THR A 56 20.55 -11.83 4.85
CA THR A 56 21.73 -12.38 5.53
C THR A 56 23.05 -11.66 5.25
N VAL A 57 23.34 -10.62 6.05
CA VAL A 57 24.72 -10.46 6.54
C VAL A 57 25.00 -11.70 7.38
N ASP A 58 25.95 -12.53 6.93
CA ASP A 58 26.59 -13.54 7.79
C ASP A 58 27.24 -12.88 9.02
#